data_AF-A0A8D3AG49-F1
#
_entry.id   AF-A0A8D3AG49-F1
#
_cell.length_a   1.000
_cell.length_b   1.000
_cell.length_c   1.000
_cell.angle_alpha   90.00
_cell.angle_beta   90.00
_cell.angle_gamma   90.00
#
_symmetry.space_group_name_H-M   'P 1'
#
loop_
_entity.id
_entity.type
_entity.pdbx_description
1 polymer ?
#
loop_
_entity_poly.entity_id
_entity_poly.type
_entity_poly.pdbx_seq_one_letter_code
_entity_poly.pdbx_strand_id
1 'polypeptide(L)'
;MAASGEVGKLSQVQNGTPPTTNYNGVDAVHACNLLQQLKALYDEAQLTDIVVEVDHGKTFSCHRNVLAAISPYFRSMFTSGLTESSQREVRIVGVESESMHLVLDYAYTSRVLLSESNVQALFTAASIFQIPALQDQCAQFMISRLDPQNCIGVYMFADAYGHQELRERSQDYIRKKFLCVSWEQEFLQMTKEQLVSILNNDDLNVEKEEHVYESIVRWLEHDLPGRQAHLAEVFSQCIRLPLLEEAFLSRIPAPFACALSLSKDPAEAKARLTGTNGCPQRLGMTASEMVICFDAAHKHSGKKQTVPCLDTATGRVFKLCKPPNDLREVGILVSSENDIYIAGGYRPSNSEVSIDHRAESDFWQYEHAGNRWLPRAPLLRARIGCRLVHCCGKLYALGGRVYEGDGRNALKSVEYYDARDNCWTAVSPMPVAMEFHSAVEYKDRIYVLQGEYFFCFDPRKDYWSHLAPMSVPRSQGLAALYKNCIYYIAGICRNHQRTFTVEVYDIEKNTWSRKRDLPFDQATSPYIKAMLLQGKLHLFVRATQVMVEEHVFRTSRKNSLYQYDDKADAWTKVYETPDRLWDLGRHFECVVAKLYPQCLQKVL
;
A
#
# COMPACT_ATOMS: atom_id res chain seq x y z
N MET A 1 -24.00 -31.38 36.46
CA MET A 1 -24.89 -30.31 36.96
C MET A 1 -25.31 -29.49 35.75
N ALA A 2 -26.52 -29.75 35.27
CA ALA A 2 -27.15 -29.06 34.16
C ALA A 2 -27.91 -27.83 34.69
N ALA A 3 -27.95 -26.76 33.89
CA ALA A 3 -29.04 -25.79 33.92
C ALA A 3 -29.09 -25.06 32.56
N SER A 4 -29.96 -25.57 31.70
CA SER A 4 -30.56 -24.93 30.54
C SER A 4 -31.37 -23.69 30.94
N GLY A 5 -31.23 -22.59 30.20
CA GLY A 5 -32.09 -21.41 30.34
C GLY A 5 -33.20 -21.41 29.28
N GLU A 6 -34.43 -21.67 29.70
CA GLU A 6 -35.65 -21.61 28.89
C GLU A 6 -36.14 -20.19 28.62
N VAL A 7 -36.77 -20.04 27.45
CA VAL A 7 -37.53 -18.88 26.98
C VAL A 7 -38.96 -18.97 27.48
N GLY A 8 -39.57 -17.85 27.86
CA GLY A 8 -41.03 -17.80 28.07
C GLY A 8 -41.57 -16.40 28.36
N LYS A 9 -42.09 -15.71 27.34
CA LYS A 9 -43.15 -14.71 27.53
C LYS A 9 -44.25 -14.89 26.49
N LEU A 10 -45.41 -15.30 27.00
CA LEU A 10 -46.68 -15.54 26.33
C LEU A 10 -47.33 -14.24 25.85
N SER A 11 -47.86 -14.28 24.62
CA SER A 11 -48.81 -13.33 24.05
C SER A 11 -50.25 -13.66 24.47
N GLN A 12 -51.04 -12.64 24.82
CA GLN A 12 -52.49 -12.74 25.01
C GLN A 12 -53.22 -12.96 23.68
N VAL A 13 -54.25 -13.80 23.72
CA VAL A 13 -55.15 -14.17 22.61
C VAL A 13 -56.34 -13.20 22.54
N GLN A 14 -56.70 -12.74 21.34
CA GLN A 14 -58.10 -12.43 20.99
C GLN A 14 -58.44 -12.91 19.57
N ASN A 15 -59.67 -13.41 19.47
CA ASN A 15 -60.27 -14.21 18.41
C ASN A 15 -60.46 -13.52 17.05
N GLY A 16 -60.48 -14.32 15.98
CA GLY A 16 -61.45 -14.12 14.89
C GLY A 16 -60.88 -13.99 13.48
N THR A 17 -60.47 -15.12 12.87
CA THR A 17 -60.54 -15.51 11.43
C THR A 17 -59.61 -16.72 11.23
N PRO A 18 -59.83 -17.62 10.26
CA PRO A 18 -58.83 -18.61 9.91
C PRO A 18 -57.91 -18.03 8.83
N PRO A 19 -56.68 -17.60 9.15
CA PRO A 19 -55.63 -17.64 8.16
C PRO A 19 -54.99 -19.02 8.29
N THR A 20 -54.98 -19.79 7.21
CA THR A 20 -53.93 -20.78 6.99
C THR A 20 -52.59 -20.06 7.08
N THR A 21 -52.07 -19.94 8.30
CA THR A 21 -50.78 -19.32 8.59
C THR A 21 -49.83 -20.46 8.85
N ASN A 22 -49.31 -21.03 7.76
CA ASN A 22 -48.21 -21.97 7.85
C ASN A 22 -47.06 -21.29 8.61
N TYR A 23 -46.76 -21.80 9.80
CA TYR A 23 -45.62 -21.35 10.59
C TYR A 23 -44.35 -21.97 10.00
N ASN A 24 -43.63 -21.21 9.18
CA ASN A 24 -42.32 -21.62 8.66
C ASN A 24 -41.24 -21.29 9.69
N GLY A 25 -41.09 -22.14 10.71
CA GLY A 25 -39.96 -22.07 11.64
C GLY A 25 -38.68 -22.58 10.97
N VAL A 26 -37.70 -21.71 10.74
CA VAL A 26 -36.36 -22.09 10.24
C VAL A 26 -35.41 -22.17 11.43
N ASP A 27 -34.92 -23.37 11.75
CA ASP A 27 -33.83 -23.54 12.71
C ASP A 27 -32.50 -23.15 12.05
N ALA A 28 -31.99 -21.97 12.41
CA ALA A 28 -30.77 -21.41 11.84
C ALA A 28 -29.49 -22.18 12.21
N VAL A 29 -29.53 -23.05 13.24
CA VAL A 29 -28.35 -23.78 13.75
C VAL A 29 -28.33 -25.24 13.29
N HIS A 30 -29.44 -25.74 12.73
CA HIS A 30 -29.60 -27.13 12.30
C HIS A 30 -28.46 -27.59 11.37
N ALA A 31 -28.10 -26.78 10.35
CA ALA A 31 -27.04 -27.12 9.40
C ALA A 31 -25.66 -27.23 10.07
N CYS A 32 -25.33 -26.34 11.01
CA CYS A 32 -24.07 -26.39 11.75
C CYS A 32 -24.00 -27.63 12.64
N ASN A 33 -25.09 -27.96 13.34
CA ASN A 33 -25.16 -29.15 14.18
C ASN A 33 -25.05 -30.43 13.34
N LEU A 34 -25.75 -30.51 12.20
CA LEU A 34 -25.67 -31.65 11.29
C LEU A 34 -24.24 -31.86 10.79
N LEU A 35 -23.56 -30.80 10.36
CA LEU A 35 -22.19 -30.88 9.86
C LEU A 35 -21.22 -31.33 10.98
N GLN A 36 -21.40 -30.84 12.21
CA GLN A 36 -20.62 -31.30 13.37
C GLN A 36 -20.80 -32.80 13.65
N GLN A 37 -22.04 -33.31 13.55
CA GLN A 37 -22.30 -34.74 13.72
C GLN A 37 -21.67 -35.56 12.58
N LEU A 38 -21.73 -35.09 11.33
CA LEU A 38 -21.06 -35.74 10.20
C LEU A 38 -19.53 -35.76 10.36
N LYS A 39 -18.94 -34.71 10.93
CA LYS A 39 -17.51 -34.68 11.27
C LYS A 39 -17.17 -35.71 12.35
N ALA A 40 -17.99 -35.84 13.40
CA ALA A 40 -17.78 -36.84 14.45
C ALA A 40 -17.83 -38.27 13.88
N LEU A 41 -18.80 -38.56 13.01
CA LEU A 41 -18.88 -39.85 12.31
C LEU A 41 -17.64 -40.12 11.44
N TYR A 42 -17.13 -39.10 10.76
CA TYR A 42 -15.90 -39.19 9.96
C TYR A 42 -14.67 -39.49 10.83
N ASP A 43 -14.52 -38.81 11.98
CA ASP A 43 -13.38 -39.01 12.89
C ASP A 43 -13.40 -40.40 13.55
N GLU A 44 -14.59 -40.94 13.80
CA GLU A 44 -14.78 -42.30 14.33
C GLU A 44 -14.80 -43.38 13.23
N ALA A 45 -14.62 -43.00 11.96
CA ALA A 45 -14.71 -43.87 10.78
C ALA A 45 -16.01 -44.70 10.73
N GLN A 46 -17.11 -44.13 11.21
CA GLN A 46 -18.44 -44.75 11.20
C GLN A 46 -19.18 -44.40 9.91
N LEU A 47 -19.92 -45.37 9.35
CA LEU A 47 -20.75 -45.18 8.16
C LEU A 47 -20.01 -44.74 6.89
N THR A 48 -18.68 -44.82 6.85
CA THR A 48 -17.89 -44.53 5.65
C THR A 48 -18.12 -45.59 4.56
N ASP A 49 -18.50 -45.16 3.36
CA ASP A 49 -18.95 -45.99 2.25
C ASP A 49 -18.03 -45.89 1.01
N ILE A 50 -16.92 -45.14 1.13
CA ILE A 50 -15.87 -45.04 0.11
C ILE A 50 -14.49 -44.88 0.75
N VAL A 51 -13.47 -45.42 0.08
CA VAL A 51 -12.05 -45.22 0.36
C VAL A 51 -11.41 -44.50 -0.83
N VAL A 52 -10.81 -43.33 -0.60
CA VAL A 52 -10.10 -42.56 -1.62
C VAL A 52 -8.60 -42.75 -1.42
N GLU A 53 -7.94 -43.37 -2.39
CA GLU A 53 -6.48 -43.48 -2.46
C GLU A 53 -5.93 -42.28 -3.26
N VAL A 54 -4.93 -41.59 -2.71
CA VAL A 54 -4.21 -40.51 -3.39
C VAL A 54 -2.76 -40.90 -3.69
N ASP A 55 -2.01 -39.99 -4.30
CA ASP A 55 -0.61 -40.24 -4.63
C ASP A 55 0.22 -40.65 -3.40
N HIS A 56 1.21 -41.50 -3.63
CA HIS A 56 2.02 -42.16 -2.61
C HIS A 56 1.25 -43.15 -1.70
N GLY A 57 0.06 -43.58 -2.10
CA GLY A 57 -0.66 -44.72 -1.51
C GLY A 57 -1.36 -44.42 -0.19
N LYS A 58 -1.58 -43.15 0.15
CA LYS A 58 -2.36 -42.78 1.35
C LYS A 58 -3.85 -42.91 1.06
N THR A 59 -4.59 -43.54 1.96
CA THR A 59 -6.03 -43.79 1.81
C THR A 59 -6.86 -43.01 2.83
N PHE A 60 -8.03 -42.53 2.42
CA PHE A 60 -8.99 -41.81 3.27
C PHE A 60 -10.36 -42.48 3.20
N SER A 61 -10.93 -42.87 4.34
CA SER A 61 -12.29 -43.41 4.41
C SER A 61 -13.30 -42.28 4.61
N CYS A 62 -14.23 -42.12 3.68
CA CYS A 62 -15.13 -40.96 3.61
C CYS A 62 -16.59 -41.38 3.39
N HIS A 63 -17.50 -40.40 3.41
CA HIS A 63 -18.89 -40.56 3.01
C HIS A 63 -19.13 -40.00 1.59
N ARG A 64 -19.71 -40.81 0.70
CA ARG A 64 -20.05 -40.43 -0.68
C ARG A 64 -20.99 -39.25 -0.74
N ASN A 65 -21.96 -39.19 0.17
CA ASN A 65 -22.95 -38.11 0.21
C ASN A 65 -22.31 -36.74 0.50
N VAL A 66 -21.35 -36.67 1.43
CA VAL A 66 -20.63 -35.43 1.76
C VAL A 66 -19.75 -35.00 0.59
N LEU A 67 -19.00 -35.94 0.00
CA LEU A 67 -18.16 -35.67 -1.17
C LEU A 67 -18.97 -35.23 -2.39
N ALA A 68 -20.10 -35.89 -2.67
CA ALA A 68 -21.00 -35.51 -3.76
C ALA A 68 -21.73 -34.19 -3.52
N ALA A 69 -21.97 -33.81 -2.26
CA ALA A 69 -22.59 -32.54 -1.92
C ALA A 69 -21.64 -31.36 -2.15
N ILE A 70 -20.36 -31.52 -1.83
CA ILE A 70 -19.36 -30.43 -1.93
C ILE A 70 -18.73 -30.31 -3.32
N SER A 71 -18.69 -31.41 -4.09
CA SER A 71 -17.95 -31.50 -5.35
C SER A 71 -18.79 -32.10 -6.48
N PRO A 72 -19.03 -31.33 -7.57
CA PRO A 72 -19.65 -31.85 -8.79
C PRO A 72 -18.85 -32.99 -9.43
N TYR A 73 -17.52 -33.00 -9.28
CA TYR A 73 -16.66 -34.09 -9.75
C TYR A 73 -17.02 -35.41 -9.05
N PHE A 74 -17.04 -35.43 -7.72
CA PHE A 74 -17.42 -36.62 -6.95
C PHE A 74 -18.88 -37.01 -7.17
N ARG A 75 -19.78 -36.02 -7.29
CA ARG A 75 -21.18 -36.27 -7.63
C ARG A 75 -21.30 -37.02 -8.95
N SER A 76 -20.65 -36.53 -9.99
CA SER A 76 -20.68 -37.15 -11.31
C SER A 76 -20.05 -38.55 -11.29
N MET A 77 -18.94 -38.71 -10.56
CA MET A 77 -18.29 -40.02 -10.37
C MET A 77 -19.24 -41.04 -9.73
N PHE A 78 -19.97 -40.66 -8.67
CA PHE A 78 -20.85 -41.58 -7.95
C PHE A 78 -22.21 -41.80 -8.62
N THR A 79 -22.67 -40.89 -9.48
CA THR A 79 -23.99 -40.99 -10.14
C THR A 79 -23.95 -41.33 -11.63
N SER A 80 -22.78 -41.40 -12.26
CA SER A 80 -22.65 -41.63 -13.72
C SER A 80 -22.90 -43.07 -14.18
N GLY A 81 -23.05 -44.03 -13.26
CA GLY A 81 -23.26 -45.44 -13.58
C GLY A 81 -22.02 -46.17 -14.15
N LEU A 82 -20.86 -45.50 -14.15
CA LEU A 82 -19.57 -46.11 -14.50
C LEU A 82 -19.03 -46.98 -13.36
N THR A 83 -17.94 -47.71 -13.59
CA THR A 83 -17.34 -48.67 -12.65
C THR A 83 -17.14 -48.09 -11.24
N GLU A 84 -16.72 -46.84 -11.16
CA GLU A 84 -16.42 -46.05 -9.96
C GLU A 84 -17.66 -45.81 -9.08
N SER A 85 -18.86 -45.85 -9.67
CA SER A 85 -20.12 -45.74 -8.91
C SER A 85 -20.37 -46.95 -8.00
N SER A 86 -19.82 -48.12 -8.36
CA SER A 86 -19.99 -49.38 -7.62
C SER A 86 -18.77 -49.80 -6.79
N GLN A 87 -17.60 -49.21 -7.05
CA GLN A 87 -16.35 -49.56 -6.38
C GLN A 87 -16.22 -48.89 -5.02
N ARG A 88 -15.84 -49.66 -3.99
CA ARG A 88 -15.60 -49.14 -2.63
C ARG A 88 -14.32 -48.32 -2.53
N GLU A 89 -13.35 -48.55 -3.41
CA GLU A 89 -12.05 -47.88 -3.42
C GLU A 89 -11.83 -47.18 -4.75
N VAL A 90 -11.41 -45.91 -4.71
CA VAL A 90 -11.15 -45.07 -5.88
C VAL A 90 -9.79 -44.42 -5.75
N ARG A 91 -8.99 -44.50 -6.82
CA ARG A 91 -7.67 -43.88 -6.88
C ARG A 91 -7.70 -42.57 -7.66
N ILE A 92 -7.19 -41.50 -7.04
CA ILE A 92 -7.08 -40.16 -7.61
C ILE A 92 -5.60 -39.86 -7.83
N VAL A 93 -5.23 -39.53 -9.06
CA VAL A 93 -3.84 -39.21 -9.46
C VAL A 93 -3.68 -37.70 -9.58
N GLY A 94 -2.53 -37.18 -9.18
CA GLY A 94 -2.18 -35.76 -9.27
C GLY A 94 -2.62 -34.92 -8.08
N VAL A 95 -2.90 -35.55 -6.94
CA VAL A 95 -3.33 -34.86 -5.70
C VAL A 95 -2.48 -35.33 -4.53
N GLU A 96 -1.83 -34.37 -3.88
CA GLU A 96 -1.03 -34.63 -2.69
C GLU A 96 -1.90 -34.98 -1.48
N SER A 97 -1.35 -35.80 -0.60
CA SER A 97 -2.07 -36.30 0.56
C SER A 97 -2.46 -35.23 1.58
N GLU A 98 -1.68 -34.14 1.66
CA GLU A 98 -2.00 -32.98 2.50
C GLU A 98 -3.17 -32.18 1.90
N SER A 99 -3.16 -31.93 0.60
CA SER A 99 -4.25 -31.22 -0.09
C SER A 99 -5.57 -31.98 0.02
N MET A 100 -5.56 -33.32 -0.14
CA MET A 100 -6.76 -34.14 0.04
C MET A 100 -7.30 -34.06 1.47
N HIS A 101 -6.41 -34.09 2.47
CA HIS A 101 -6.80 -33.92 3.86
C HIS A 101 -7.48 -32.55 4.10
N LEU A 102 -6.92 -31.47 3.55
CA LEU A 102 -7.51 -30.12 3.66
C LEU A 102 -8.86 -29.99 2.96
N VAL A 103 -9.04 -30.63 1.79
CA VAL A 103 -10.33 -30.69 1.10
C VAL A 103 -11.37 -31.43 1.94
N LEU A 104 -10.98 -32.56 2.54
CA LEU A 104 -11.87 -33.31 3.43
C LEU A 104 -12.21 -32.51 4.68
N ASP A 105 -11.22 -31.92 5.34
CA ASP A 105 -11.46 -31.08 6.51
C ASP A 105 -12.41 -29.91 6.18
N TYR A 106 -12.23 -29.27 5.02
CA TYR A 106 -13.17 -28.27 4.52
C TYR A 106 -14.58 -28.84 4.28
N ALA A 107 -14.70 -30.02 3.67
CA ALA A 107 -15.98 -30.66 3.40
C ALA A 107 -16.80 -30.96 4.68
N TYR A 108 -16.12 -31.30 5.79
CA TYR A 108 -16.76 -31.63 7.07
C TYR A 108 -16.78 -30.49 8.10
N THR A 109 -16.03 -29.40 7.91
CA THR A 109 -15.94 -28.31 8.91
C THR A 109 -16.25 -26.92 8.36
N SER A 110 -16.31 -26.78 7.03
CA SER A 110 -16.34 -25.51 6.30
C SER A 110 -15.15 -24.58 6.59
N ARG A 111 -14.04 -25.10 7.09
CA ARG A 111 -12.83 -24.35 7.44
C ARG A 111 -11.63 -24.91 6.68
N VAL A 112 -10.67 -24.03 6.39
CA VAL A 112 -9.42 -24.40 5.73
C VAL A 112 -8.28 -23.57 6.33
N LEU A 113 -7.16 -24.22 6.58
CA LEU A 113 -5.93 -23.58 7.05
C LEU A 113 -4.96 -23.42 5.89
N LEU A 114 -4.87 -22.20 5.37
CA LEU A 114 -4.02 -21.86 4.24
C LEU A 114 -2.64 -21.39 4.71
N SER A 115 -1.61 -21.83 4.01
CA SER A 115 -0.21 -21.43 4.18
C SER A 115 0.46 -21.27 2.82
N GLU A 116 1.62 -20.62 2.79
CA GLU A 116 2.38 -20.40 1.56
C GLU A 116 2.85 -21.72 0.91
N SER A 117 3.06 -22.78 1.70
CA SER A 117 3.48 -24.08 1.19
C SER A 117 2.33 -24.92 0.63
N ASN A 118 1.11 -24.77 1.17
CA ASN A 118 -0.02 -25.63 0.78
C ASN A 118 -0.98 -25.00 -0.23
N VAL A 119 -0.99 -23.67 -0.39
CA VAL A 119 -2.04 -22.97 -1.13
C VAL A 119 -2.10 -23.35 -2.61
N GLN A 120 -0.95 -23.53 -3.27
CA GLN A 120 -0.90 -23.89 -4.70
C GLN A 120 -1.40 -25.32 -4.92
N ALA A 121 -0.90 -26.29 -4.16
CA ALA A 121 -1.33 -27.68 -4.25
C ALA A 121 -2.83 -27.85 -3.90
N LEU A 122 -3.31 -27.12 -2.89
CA LEU A 122 -4.73 -27.10 -2.55
C LEU A 122 -5.60 -26.45 -3.63
N PHE A 123 -5.14 -25.35 -4.25
CA PHE A 123 -5.84 -24.73 -5.36
C PHE A 123 -5.97 -25.70 -6.54
N THR A 124 -4.89 -26.43 -6.87
CA THR A 124 -4.91 -27.48 -7.90
C THR A 124 -5.93 -28.56 -7.57
N ALA A 125 -5.91 -29.08 -6.33
CA ALA A 125 -6.89 -30.09 -5.89
C ALA A 125 -8.34 -29.55 -5.96
N ALA A 126 -8.57 -28.31 -5.53
CA ALA A 126 -9.89 -27.68 -5.61
C ALA A 126 -10.37 -27.49 -7.06
N SER A 127 -9.45 -27.26 -8.00
CA SER A 127 -9.75 -27.21 -9.44
C SER A 127 -10.14 -28.58 -9.99
N ILE A 128 -9.36 -29.62 -9.67
CA ILE A 128 -9.63 -31.00 -10.05
C ILE A 128 -11.00 -31.45 -9.52
N PHE A 129 -11.28 -31.15 -8.25
CA PHE A 129 -12.54 -31.50 -7.59
C PHE A 129 -13.69 -30.54 -7.86
N GLN A 130 -13.47 -29.47 -8.63
CA GLN A 130 -14.48 -28.47 -8.98
C GLN A 130 -15.17 -27.87 -7.74
N ILE A 131 -14.39 -27.35 -6.79
CA ILE A 131 -14.87 -26.69 -5.56
C ILE A 131 -14.55 -25.18 -5.63
N PRO A 132 -15.39 -24.34 -6.29
CA PRO A 132 -15.06 -22.93 -6.53
C PRO A 132 -14.84 -22.14 -5.24
N ALA A 133 -15.65 -22.37 -4.21
CA ALA A 133 -15.53 -21.66 -2.93
C ALA A 133 -14.16 -21.88 -2.24
N LEU A 134 -13.51 -23.02 -2.50
CA LEU A 134 -12.16 -23.31 -1.98
C LEU A 134 -11.09 -22.70 -2.89
N GLN A 135 -11.30 -22.71 -4.22
CA GLN A 135 -10.44 -22.02 -5.18
C GLN A 135 -10.40 -20.50 -4.90
N ASP A 136 -11.55 -19.87 -4.69
CA ASP A 136 -11.67 -18.43 -4.40
C ASP A 136 -10.93 -18.06 -3.10
N GLN A 137 -11.03 -18.90 -2.06
CA GLN A 137 -10.28 -18.70 -0.81
C GLN A 137 -8.77 -18.80 -1.02
N CYS A 138 -8.31 -19.79 -1.80
CA CYS A 138 -6.90 -19.93 -2.15
C CYS A 138 -6.41 -18.76 -3.01
N ALA A 139 -7.21 -18.31 -3.99
CA ALA A 139 -6.93 -17.13 -4.82
C ALA A 139 -6.81 -15.87 -3.97
N GLN A 140 -7.77 -15.64 -3.06
CA GLN A 140 -7.75 -14.48 -2.18
C GLN A 140 -6.52 -14.47 -1.26
N PHE A 141 -6.12 -15.65 -0.76
CA PHE A 141 -4.88 -15.80 0.00
C PHE A 141 -3.65 -15.42 -0.84
N MET A 142 -3.52 -15.96 -2.06
CA MET A 142 -2.41 -15.62 -2.97
C MET A 142 -2.38 -14.13 -3.32
N ILE A 143 -3.53 -13.51 -3.62
CA ILE A 143 -3.65 -12.06 -3.91
C ILE A 143 -3.18 -11.23 -2.72
N SER A 144 -3.51 -11.64 -1.49
CA SER A 144 -3.11 -10.92 -0.28
C SER A 144 -1.61 -11.00 0.01
N ARG A 145 -0.89 -11.96 -0.60
CA ARG A 145 0.53 -12.25 -0.38
C ARG A 145 1.40 -11.96 -1.61
N LEU A 146 0.91 -11.16 -2.55
CA LEU A 146 1.69 -10.75 -3.73
C LEU A 146 2.91 -9.90 -3.33
N ASP A 147 4.08 -10.33 -3.81
CA ASP A 147 5.39 -9.73 -3.61
C ASP A 147 6.13 -9.70 -4.97
N PRO A 148 7.09 -8.78 -5.21
CA PRO A 148 7.81 -8.74 -6.48
C PRO A 148 8.43 -10.09 -6.85
N GLN A 149 8.86 -10.89 -5.86
CA GLN A 149 9.50 -12.20 -6.08
C GLN A 149 8.55 -13.32 -6.49
N ASN A 150 7.25 -13.22 -6.16
CA ASN A 150 6.28 -14.31 -6.40
C ASN A 150 5.18 -13.94 -7.40
N CYS A 151 5.03 -12.66 -7.75
CA CYS A 151 3.88 -12.17 -8.50
C CYS A 151 3.80 -12.74 -9.92
N ILE A 152 4.95 -13.02 -10.55
CA ILE A 152 5.01 -13.61 -11.89
C ILE A 152 4.62 -15.09 -11.83
N GLY A 153 5.15 -15.85 -10.87
CA GLY A 153 4.75 -17.24 -10.62
C GLY A 153 3.25 -17.37 -10.36
N VAL A 154 2.68 -16.51 -9.51
CA VAL A 154 1.22 -16.49 -9.26
C VAL A 154 0.44 -16.12 -10.51
N TYR A 155 0.92 -15.16 -11.33
CA TYR A 155 0.30 -14.81 -12.60
C TYR A 155 0.31 -15.98 -13.60
N MET A 156 1.46 -16.64 -13.79
CA MET A 156 1.60 -17.81 -14.67
C MET A 156 0.72 -18.97 -14.19
N PHE A 157 0.66 -19.19 -12.88
CA PHE A 157 -0.22 -20.17 -12.27
C PHE A 157 -1.70 -19.85 -12.56
N ALA A 158 -2.14 -18.61 -12.34
CA ALA A 158 -3.51 -18.20 -12.60
C ALA A 158 -3.92 -18.34 -14.07
N ASP A 159 -2.99 -18.03 -14.99
CA ASP A 159 -3.17 -18.18 -16.43
C ASP A 159 -3.32 -19.67 -16.83
N ALA A 160 -2.49 -20.56 -16.27
CA ALA A 160 -2.55 -22.00 -16.53
C ALA A 160 -3.88 -22.63 -16.08
N TYR A 161 -4.47 -22.16 -14.99
CA TYR A 161 -5.77 -22.64 -14.48
C TYR A 161 -6.97 -21.82 -14.98
N GLY A 162 -6.75 -20.76 -15.78
CA GLY A 162 -7.81 -19.91 -16.31
C GLY A 162 -8.57 -19.09 -15.26
N HIS A 163 -7.99 -18.87 -14.07
CA HIS A 163 -8.65 -18.13 -12.99
C HIS A 163 -8.53 -16.61 -13.21
N GLN A 164 -9.60 -15.99 -13.70
CA GLN A 164 -9.59 -14.59 -14.16
C GLN A 164 -9.23 -13.57 -13.07
N GLU A 165 -9.88 -13.61 -11.90
CA GLU A 165 -9.62 -12.59 -10.85
C GLU A 165 -8.17 -12.61 -10.36
N LEU A 166 -7.63 -13.79 -10.03
CA LEU A 166 -6.23 -13.97 -9.63
C LEU A 166 -5.26 -13.47 -10.72
N ARG A 167 -5.54 -13.78 -11.99
CA ARG A 167 -4.73 -13.34 -13.13
C ARG A 167 -4.72 -11.82 -13.25
N GLU A 168 -5.89 -11.18 -13.25
CA GLU A 168 -6.01 -9.72 -13.36
C GLU A 168 -5.32 -9.00 -12.21
N ARG A 169 -5.54 -9.45 -10.97
CA ARG A 169 -4.93 -8.86 -9.77
C ARG A 169 -3.40 -9.01 -9.75
N SER A 170 -2.89 -10.16 -10.16
CA SER A 170 -1.45 -10.39 -10.28
C SER A 170 -0.85 -9.54 -11.40
N GLN A 171 -1.54 -9.42 -12.54
CA GLN A 171 -1.12 -8.58 -13.65
C GLN A 171 -1.09 -7.10 -13.27
N ASP A 172 -2.09 -6.60 -12.55
CA ASP A 172 -2.13 -5.22 -12.05
C ASP A 172 -1.00 -4.93 -11.05
N TYR A 173 -0.64 -5.91 -10.21
CA TYR A 173 0.51 -5.79 -9.32
C TYR A 173 1.82 -5.68 -10.12
N ILE A 174 2.01 -6.56 -11.11
CA ILE A 174 3.19 -6.53 -11.99
C ILE A 174 3.29 -5.19 -12.71
N ARG A 175 2.19 -4.65 -13.24
CA ARG A 175 2.18 -3.34 -13.92
C ARG A 175 2.59 -2.20 -12.99
N LYS A 176 2.09 -2.20 -11.75
CA LYS A 176 2.36 -1.16 -10.74
C LYS A 176 3.81 -1.19 -10.24
N LYS A 177 4.40 -2.38 -10.10
CA LYS A 177 5.76 -2.59 -9.56
C LYS A 177 6.75 -3.11 -10.61
N PHE A 178 6.49 -2.83 -11.90
CA PHE A 178 7.21 -3.39 -13.04
C PHE A 178 8.74 -3.26 -12.93
N LEU A 179 9.24 -2.11 -12.49
CA LEU A 179 10.67 -1.85 -12.34
C LEU A 179 11.38 -2.80 -11.36
N CYS A 180 10.70 -3.32 -10.34
CA CYS A 180 11.27 -4.33 -9.44
C CYS A 180 11.13 -5.73 -10.06
N VAL A 181 9.95 -6.00 -10.61
CA VAL A 181 9.56 -7.32 -11.15
C VAL A 181 10.39 -7.72 -12.37
N SER A 182 10.82 -6.77 -13.21
CA SER A 182 11.62 -7.04 -14.42
C SER A 182 13.02 -7.61 -14.13
N TRP A 183 13.52 -7.47 -12.90
CA TRP A 183 14.83 -8.00 -12.50
C TRP A 183 14.77 -9.44 -11.98
N GLU A 184 13.58 -9.89 -11.56
CA GLU A 184 13.36 -11.21 -10.97
C GLU A 184 13.54 -12.35 -11.98
N GLN A 185 13.94 -13.53 -11.49
CA GLN A 185 14.25 -14.68 -12.35
C GLN A 185 13.02 -15.24 -13.06
N GLU A 186 11.86 -15.23 -12.38
CA GLU A 186 10.60 -15.73 -12.94
C GLU A 186 10.17 -14.94 -14.19
N PHE A 187 10.61 -13.68 -14.33
CA PHE A 187 10.28 -12.85 -15.49
C PHE A 187 10.82 -13.47 -16.78
N LEU A 188 11.98 -14.12 -16.70
CA LEU A 188 12.66 -14.75 -17.82
C LEU A 188 11.94 -16.01 -18.29
N GLN A 189 11.05 -16.59 -17.47
CA GLN A 189 10.32 -17.83 -17.78
C GLN A 189 8.99 -17.58 -18.50
N MET A 190 8.51 -16.33 -18.54
CA MET A 190 7.25 -15.97 -19.17
C MET A 190 7.22 -16.36 -20.66
N THR A 191 6.04 -16.74 -21.14
CA THR A 191 5.81 -16.93 -22.58
C THR A 191 5.73 -15.59 -23.31
N LYS A 192 5.83 -15.63 -24.64
CA LYS A 192 5.68 -14.45 -25.50
C LYS A 192 4.32 -13.77 -25.27
N GLU A 193 3.23 -14.55 -25.24
CA GLU A 193 1.86 -14.04 -25.11
C GLU A 193 1.65 -13.35 -23.76
N GLN A 194 2.19 -13.96 -22.70
CA GLN A 194 2.18 -13.40 -21.35
C GLN A 194 2.96 -12.10 -21.29
N LEU A 195 4.19 -12.06 -21.85
CA LEU A 195 5.03 -10.87 -21.87
C LEU A 195 4.34 -9.71 -22.60
N VAL A 196 3.80 -9.96 -23.80
CA VAL A 196 3.09 -8.96 -24.60
C VAL A 196 1.85 -8.44 -23.84
N SER A 197 1.10 -9.32 -23.18
CA SER A 197 -0.07 -8.93 -22.39
C SER A 197 0.25 -7.94 -21.28
N ILE A 198 1.45 -8.02 -20.68
CA ILE A 198 1.91 -7.10 -19.64
C ILE A 198 2.46 -5.81 -20.27
N LEU A 199 3.35 -5.92 -21.26
CA LEU A 199 4.10 -4.78 -21.80
C LEU A 199 3.29 -3.87 -22.73
N ASN A 200 2.28 -4.38 -23.42
CA ASN A 200 1.43 -3.60 -24.33
C ASN A 200 0.38 -2.74 -23.59
N ASN A 201 0.51 -2.56 -22.27
CA ASN A 201 -0.43 -1.77 -21.48
C ASN A 201 0.07 -0.32 -21.30
N ASP A 202 -0.86 0.65 -21.34
CA ASP A 202 -0.59 2.07 -21.08
C ASP A 202 -0.30 2.35 -19.60
N ASP A 203 -0.88 1.56 -18.69
CA ASP A 203 -0.76 1.70 -17.22
C ASP A 203 0.55 1.14 -16.65
N LEU A 204 1.51 0.76 -17.50
CA LEU A 204 2.80 0.25 -17.06
C LEU A 204 3.60 1.35 -16.34
N ASN A 205 4.01 1.09 -15.10
CA ASN A 205 4.71 2.07 -14.27
C ASN A 205 6.21 2.11 -14.59
N VAL A 206 6.57 2.80 -15.67
CA VAL A 206 7.96 2.96 -16.14
C VAL A 206 8.27 4.42 -16.43
N GLU A 207 9.40 4.92 -15.93
CA GLU A 207 9.81 6.32 -16.12
C GLU A 207 10.28 6.61 -17.55
N LYS A 208 10.89 5.62 -18.22
CA LYS A 208 11.40 5.74 -19.59
C LYS A 208 11.21 4.47 -20.40
N GLU A 209 11.05 4.60 -21.72
CA GLU A 209 10.80 3.44 -22.59
C GLU A 209 12.02 2.51 -22.65
N GLU A 210 13.22 3.02 -22.34
CA GLU A 210 14.44 2.21 -22.31
C GLU A 210 14.34 1.03 -21.34
N HIS A 211 13.66 1.17 -20.19
CA HIS A 211 13.52 0.07 -19.25
C HIS A 211 12.63 -1.06 -19.81
N VAL A 212 11.67 -0.74 -20.67
CA VAL A 212 10.87 -1.76 -21.37
C VAL A 212 11.77 -2.49 -22.37
N TYR A 213 12.56 -1.76 -23.15
CA TYR A 213 13.54 -2.34 -24.05
C TYR A 213 14.54 -3.26 -23.32
N GLU A 214 15.15 -2.79 -22.23
CA GLU A 214 16.11 -3.53 -21.41
C GLU A 214 15.49 -4.82 -20.85
N SER A 215 14.24 -4.76 -20.38
CA SER A 215 13.52 -5.94 -19.89
C SER A 215 13.30 -6.99 -20.99
N ILE A 216 12.93 -6.57 -22.20
CA ILE A 216 12.73 -7.50 -23.33
C ILE A 216 14.06 -8.10 -23.76
N VAL A 217 15.13 -7.31 -23.83
CA VAL A 217 16.48 -7.81 -24.16
C VAL A 217 16.91 -8.86 -23.14
N ARG A 218 16.74 -8.61 -21.84
CA ARG A 218 17.06 -9.58 -20.78
C ARG A 218 16.26 -10.88 -20.93
N TRP A 219 14.97 -10.79 -21.25
CA TRP A 219 14.14 -11.96 -21.55
C TRP A 219 14.63 -12.71 -22.79
N LEU A 220 15.03 -12.01 -23.86
CA LEU A 220 15.56 -12.63 -25.07
C LEU A 220 16.90 -13.34 -24.84
N GLU A 221 17.83 -12.69 -24.13
CA GLU A 221 19.18 -13.21 -23.88
C GLU A 221 19.17 -14.51 -23.07
N HIS A 222 18.14 -14.74 -22.26
CA HIS A 222 17.98 -15.98 -21.50
C HIS A 222 17.73 -17.21 -22.39
N ASP A 223 17.01 -17.07 -23.51
CA ASP A 223 16.75 -18.15 -24.47
C ASP A 223 16.79 -17.59 -25.91
N LEU A 224 17.99 -17.22 -26.33
CA LEU A 224 18.23 -16.63 -27.64
C LEU A 224 17.75 -17.53 -28.80
N PRO A 225 18.05 -18.85 -28.83
CA PRO A 225 17.69 -19.71 -29.96
C PRO A 225 16.18 -19.88 -30.14
N GLY A 226 15.44 -20.02 -29.03
CA GLY A 226 13.98 -20.19 -29.06
C GLY A 226 13.23 -18.89 -29.33
N ARG A 227 13.76 -17.75 -28.86
CA ARG A 227 13.02 -16.47 -28.85
C ARG A 227 13.38 -15.53 -29.99
N GLN A 228 14.47 -15.77 -30.73
CA GLN A 228 14.89 -14.92 -31.85
C GLN A 228 13.79 -14.75 -32.92
N ALA A 229 13.00 -15.79 -33.16
CA ALA A 229 11.88 -15.74 -34.11
C ALA A 229 10.76 -14.78 -33.68
N HIS A 230 10.57 -14.57 -32.38
CA HIS A 230 9.51 -13.72 -31.82
C HIS A 230 9.94 -12.26 -31.64
N LEU A 231 11.22 -11.96 -31.83
CA LEU A 231 11.84 -10.69 -31.48
C LEU A 231 11.19 -9.50 -32.20
N ALA A 232 11.01 -9.58 -33.52
CA ALA A 232 10.40 -8.50 -34.31
C ALA A 232 8.93 -8.23 -33.90
N GLU A 233 8.20 -9.29 -33.56
CA GLU A 233 6.79 -9.17 -33.14
C GLU A 233 6.69 -8.56 -31.74
N VAL A 234 7.47 -9.04 -30.77
CA VAL A 234 7.48 -8.48 -29.40
C VAL A 234 7.89 -7.01 -29.44
N PHE A 235 8.93 -6.67 -30.20
CA PHE A 235 9.42 -5.30 -30.30
C PHE A 235 8.37 -4.36 -30.92
N SER A 236 7.73 -4.78 -32.03
CA SER A 236 6.72 -3.95 -32.69
C SER A 236 5.45 -3.74 -31.85
N GLN A 237 5.08 -4.71 -31.01
CA GLN A 237 3.89 -4.62 -30.16
C GLN A 237 4.17 -3.95 -28.81
N CYS A 238 5.38 -4.09 -28.26
CA CYS A 238 5.68 -3.66 -26.89
C CYS A 238 6.46 -2.35 -26.81
N ILE A 239 7.28 -2.00 -27.80
CA ILE A 239 8.19 -0.84 -27.71
C ILE A 239 7.60 0.36 -28.44
N ARG A 240 7.43 1.46 -27.71
CA ARG A 240 6.99 2.75 -28.24
C ARG A 240 8.20 3.54 -28.73
N LEU A 241 8.67 3.21 -29.94
CA LEU A 241 9.83 3.85 -30.59
C LEU A 241 9.90 5.39 -30.48
N PRO A 242 8.80 6.16 -30.64
CA PRO A 242 8.83 7.62 -30.51
C PRO A 242 9.17 8.14 -29.11
N LEU A 243 9.13 7.28 -28.09
CA LEU A 243 9.38 7.63 -26.68
C LEU A 243 10.81 7.30 -26.23
N LEU A 244 11.64 6.70 -27.09
CA LEU A 244 13.05 6.43 -26.80
C LEU A 244 13.92 7.68 -27.06
N GLU A 245 14.87 7.96 -26.18
CA GLU A 245 15.83 9.05 -26.39
C GLU A 245 16.72 8.81 -27.63
N GLU A 246 16.99 9.85 -28.43
CA GLU A 246 17.83 9.75 -29.64
C GLU A 246 19.25 9.23 -29.34
N ALA A 247 19.82 9.65 -28.21
CA ALA A 247 21.13 9.17 -27.75
C ALA A 247 21.12 7.66 -27.46
N PHE A 248 19.99 7.13 -26.97
CA PHE A 248 19.84 5.71 -26.71
C PHE A 248 19.68 4.91 -28.01
N LEU A 249 18.90 5.41 -28.97
CA LEU A 249 18.73 4.76 -30.28
C LEU A 249 20.08 4.51 -30.98
N SER A 250 21.03 5.43 -30.85
CA SER A 250 22.38 5.28 -31.42
C SER A 250 23.23 4.17 -30.78
N ARG A 251 22.87 3.72 -29.57
CA ARG A 251 23.59 2.69 -28.79
C ARG A 251 23.00 1.29 -28.95
N ILE A 252 21.83 1.16 -29.58
CA ILE A 252 21.15 -0.13 -29.75
C ILE A 252 21.97 -1.02 -30.70
N PRO A 253 22.30 -2.28 -30.32
CA PRO A 253 23.05 -3.18 -31.18
C PRO A 253 22.31 -3.49 -32.50
N ALA A 254 23.05 -3.63 -33.59
CA ALA A 254 22.51 -3.83 -34.94
C ALA A 254 21.45 -4.95 -35.08
N PRO A 255 21.57 -6.12 -34.42
CA PRO A 255 20.55 -7.17 -34.49
C PRO A 255 19.18 -6.72 -33.96
N PHE A 256 19.18 -5.94 -32.88
CA PHE A 256 17.96 -5.40 -32.26
C PHE A 256 17.44 -4.19 -33.03
N ALA A 257 18.33 -3.36 -33.57
CA ALA A 257 17.97 -2.22 -34.41
C ALA A 257 17.24 -2.65 -35.70
N CYS A 258 17.68 -3.77 -36.33
CA CYS A 258 17.01 -4.33 -37.50
C CYS A 258 15.59 -4.82 -37.19
N ALA A 259 15.36 -5.38 -36.00
CA ALA A 259 14.07 -5.92 -35.61
C ALA A 259 13.08 -4.87 -35.08
N LEU A 260 13.59 -3.72 -34.60
CA LEU A 260 12.78 -2.51 -34.40
C LEU A 260 12.21 -1.95 -35.71
N SER A 261 12.53 -2.54 -36.87
CA SER A 261 12.13 -2.03 -38.18
C SER A 261 12.53 -0.57 -38.39
N LEU A 262 13.74 -0.18 -37.97
CA LEU A 262 14.46 0.87 -38.67
C LEU A 262 14.69 0.33 -40.08
N SER A 263 13.80 0.66 -41.00
CA SER A 263 13.90 0.25 -42.39
C SER A 263 15.30 0.58 -42.93
N LYS A 264 15.74 -0.14 -43.97
CA LYS A 264 16.96 0.22 -44.70
C LYS A 264 16.91 1.63 -45.31
N ASP A 265 15.76 2.31 -45.22
CA ASP A 265 15.51 3.66 -45.72
C ASP A 265 15.41 4.68 -44.56
N PRO A 266 16.42 5.54 -44.36
CA PRO A 266 16.48 6.47 -43.23
C PRO A 266 15.37 7.55 -43.23
N ALA A 267 14.64 7.73 -44.33
CA ALA A 267 13.57 8.73 -44.45
C ALA A 267 12.22 8.28 -43.82
N GLU A 268 11.83 7.01 -43.96
CA GLU A 268 10.60 6.46 -43.36
C GLU A 268 10.74 6.22 -41.85
N ALA A 269 11.92 5.75 -41.42
CA ALA A 269 12.25 5.63 -40.00
C ALA A 269 12.14 7.00 -39.29
N LYS A 270 12.65 8.06 -39.93
CA LYS A 270 12.57 9.44 -39.42
C LYS A 270 11.13 9.96 -39.37
N ALA A 271 10.30 9.64 -40.36
CA ALA A 271 8.87 10.02 -40.37
C ALA A 271 8.07 9.36 -39.22
N ARG A 272 8.35 8.08 -38.90
CA ARG A 272 7.75 7.38 -37.75
C ARG A 272 8.29 7.86 -36.40
N LEU A 273 9.56 8.26 -36.34
CA LEU A 273 10.19 8.87 -35.16
C LEU A 273 9.66 10.29 -34.89
N THR A 274 9.34 11.07 -35.92
CA THR A 274 8.82 12.45 -35.80
C THR A 274 7.32 12.53 -35.50
N GLY A 275 6.59 11.42 -35.60
CA GLY A 275 5.16 11.36 -35.33
C GLY A 275 4.84 11.25 -33.83
N THR A 276 5.10 12.28 -33.03
CA THR A 276 4.65 12.33 -31.62
C THR A 276 3.12 12.45 -31.48
N ASN A 277 2.41 12.73 -32.59
CA ASN A 277 0.97 12.91 -32.58
C ASN A 277 0.26 11.55 -32.52
N GLY A 278 0.09 11.03 -31.30
CA GLY A 278 -0.83 9.94 -31.00
C GLY A 278 -0.26 8.72 -30.27
N CYS A 279 1.04 8.68 -29.95
CA CYS A 279 1.58 7.60 -29.12
C CYS A 279 1.32 7.90 -27.64
N PRO A 280 0.48 7.12 -26.92
CA PRO A 280 0.22 7.36 -25.52
C PRO A 280 1.51 7.15 -24.72
N GLN A 281 1.82 8.09 -23.82
CA GLN A 281 2.86 7.89 -22.84
C GLN A 281 2.42 6.81 -21.84
N ARG A 282 3.38 6.02 -21.34
CA ARG A 282 3.09 5.10 -20.23
C ARG A 282 2.77 5.89 -18.98
N LEU A 283 1.94 5.33 -18.10
CA LEU A 283 1.55 5.97 -16.84
C LEU A 283 2.77 6.47 -16.06
N GLY A 284 3.80 5.63 -15.90
CA GLY A 284 5.06 5.99 -15.25
C GLY A 284 5.74 7.25 -15.79
N MET A 285 5.70 7.49 -17.10
CA MET A 285 6.35 8.63 -17.77
C MET A 285 5.65 9.96 -17.48
N THR A 286 4.37 9.89 -17.08
CA THR A 286 3.58 11.06 -16.74
C THR A 286 3.76 11.48 -15.29
N ALA A 287 4.43 10.64 -14.48
CA ALA A 287 4.64 10.91 -13.07
C ALA A 287 5.45 12.20 -12.88
N SER A 288 4.94 13.07 -12.02
CA SER A 288 5.61 14.30 -11.60
C SER A 288 5.77 14.28 -10.08
N GLU A 289 6.94 14.70 -9.61
CA GLU A 289 7.19 14.85 -8.17
C GLU A 289 6.44 16.09 -7.66
N MET A 290 5.45 15.89 -6.79
CA MET A 290 4.54 16.92 -6.31
C MET A 290 4.60 17.10 -4.80
N VAL A 291 4.41 18.33 -4.36
CA VAL A 291 4.20 18.67 -2.93
C VAL A 291 2.72 18.48 -2.60
N ILE A 292 2.42 17.53 -1.73
CA ILE A 292 1.06 17.22 -1.27
C ILE A 292 0.85 17.88 0.08
N CYS A 293 -0.19 18.71 0.21
CA CYS A 293 -0.53 19.35 1.47
C CYS A 293 -1.80 18.74 2.06
N PHE A 294 -1.65 18.09 3.20
CA PHE A 294 -2.75 17.56 4.00
C PHE A 294 -3.28 18.62 4.96
N ASP A 295 -4.54 18.45 5.41
CA ASP A 295 -5.24 19.38 6.30
C ASP A 295 -5.35 20.82 5.75
N ALA A 296 -5.49 20.95 4.43
CA ALA A 296 -5.87 22.20 3.78
C ALA A 296 -7.40 22.44 3.91
N ALA A 297 -7.78 23.60 4.46
CA ALA A 297 -9.17 24.03 4.53
C ALA A 297 -9.52 24.94 3.34
N HIS A 298 -10.78 24.90 2.89
CA HIS A 298 -11.25 25.81 1.85
C HIS A 298 -11.80 27.10 2.47
N LYS A 299 -11.35 28.26 1.97
CA LYS A 299 -11.58 29.62 2.51
C LYS A 299 -13.05 30.06 2.71
N HIS A 300 -14.02 29.33 2.16
CA HIS A 300 -15.46 29.67 2.19
C HIS A 300 -16.36 28.50 2.64
N SER A 301 -15.77 27.39 3.10
CA SER A 301 -16.53 26.20 3.50
C SER A 301 -15.74 25.50 4.59
N GLY A 302 -16.02 25.82 5.85
CA GLY A 302 -15.46 25.15 7.03
C GLY A 302 -15.82 23.66 7.15
N LYS A 303 -16.26 23.01 6.06
CA LYS A 303 -16.75 21.62 6.04
C LYS A 303 -16.13 20.73 4.95
N LYS A 304 -15.25 21.23 4.07
CA LYS A 304 -14.65 20.40 3.01
C LYS A 304 -13.12 20.49 3.03
N GLN A 305 -12.47 19.50 3.66
CA GLN A 305 -11.04 19.25 3.50
C GLN A 305 -10.71 19.04 2.02
N THR A 306 -9.60 19.59 1.57
CA THR A 306 -9.02 19.32 0.26
C THR A 306 -7.57 18.92 0.44
N VAL A 307 -7.06 18.03 -0.41
CA VAL A 307 -5.64 17.66 -0.44
C VAL A 307 -5.03 18.15 -1.75
N PRO A 308 -4.62 19.42 -1.81
CA PRO A 308 -3.97 20.01 -2.98
C PRO A 308 -2.55 19.48 -3.19
N CYS A 309 -2.22 19.22 -4.45
CA CYS A 309 -0.91 18.78 -4.91
C CYS A 309 -0.33 19.84 -5.84
N LEU A 310 0.83 20.37 -5.50
CA LEU A 310 1.56 21.35 -6.30
C LEU A 310 2.66 20.65 -7.09
N ASP A 311 2.57 20.73 -8.41
CA ASP A 311 3.70 20.43 -9.29
C ASP A 311 4.59 21.68 -9.37
N THR A 312 5.80 21.59 -8.82
CA THR A 312 6.73 22.71 -8.78
C THR A 312 7.43 22.97 -10.12
N ALA A 313 7.46 21.98 -11.02
CA ALA A 313 8.07 22.12 -12.34
C ALA A 313 7.13 22.87 -13.30
N THR A 314 5.83 22.54 -13.28
CA THR A 314 4.83 23.17 -14.16
C THR A 314 4.06 24.31 -13.50
N GLY A 315 4.12 24.43 -12.17
CA GLY A 315 3.32 25.37 -11.38
C GLY A 315 1.83 25.02 -11.33
N ARG A 316 1.42 23.87 -11.90
CA ARG A 316 0.03 23.41 -11.93
C ARG A 316 -0.38 22.84 -10.58
N VAL A 317 -1.67 22.93 -10.30
CA VAL A 317 -2.23 22.42 -9.05
C VAL A 317 -3.32 21.42 -9.33
N PHE A 318 -3.17 20.28 -8.66
CA PHE A 318 -4.07 19.15 -8.73
C PHE A 318 -4.70 18.91 -7.36
N LYS A 319 -5.69 18.03 -7.33
CA LYS A 319 -6.39 17.63 -6.11
C LYS A 319 -6.40 16.12 -5.97
N LEU A 320 -5.84 15.67 -4.85
CA LEU A 320 -5.91 14.30 -4.36
C LEU A 320 -7.23 14.09 -3.62
N CYS A 321 -7.72 12.85 -3.65
CA CYS A 321 -8.93 12.48 -2.93
C CYS A 321 -8.79 12.72 -1.43
N LYS A 322 -9.91 12.91 -0.76
CA LYS A 322 -9.87 13.24 0.66
C LYS A 322 -9.48 12.02 1.49
N PRO A 323 -8.75 12.22 2.61
CA PRO A 323 -8.60 11.21 3.64
C PRO A 323 -9.96 10.59 3.99
N PRO A 324 -10.03 9.26 4.15
CA PRO A 324 -11.25 8.56 4.53
C PRO A 324 -11.79 9.11 5.85
N ASN A 325 -13.11 9.09 6.00
CA ASN A 325 -13.81 9.52 7.23
C ASN A 325 -13.46 10.94 7.72
N ASP A 326 -12.95 11.82 6.85
CA ASP A 326 -12.53 13.19 7.19
C ASP A 326 -11.46 13.26 8.30
N LEU A 327 -10.58 12.25 8.36
CA LEU A 327 -9.49 12.18 9.33
C LEU A 327 -8.60 13.44 9.30
N ARG A 328 -8.19 13.88 10.50
CA ARG A 328 -7.33 15.06 10.74
C ARG A 328 -6.12 14.67 11.59
N GLU A 329 -5.01 15.39 11.42
CA GLU A 329 -3.75 15.13 12.15
C GLU A 329 -3.29 13.67 12.08
N VAL A 330 -3.42 13.08 10.89
CA VAL A 330 -2.92 11.74 10.59
C VAL A 330 -1.39 11.73 10.55
N GLY A 331 -0.78 10.61 10.93
CA GLY A 331 0.60 10.32 10.55
C GLY A 331 0.66 10.05 9.05
N ILE A 332 1.64 10.63 8.34
CA ILE A 332 1.77 10.51 6.88
C ILE A 332 3.17 9.99 6.57
N LEU A 333 3.27 9.06 5.62
CA LEU A 333 4.54 8.52 5.14
C LEU A 333 4.48 8.30 3.64
N VAL A 334 5.56 8.66 2.95
CA VAL A 334 5.83 8.26 1.58
C VAL A 334 7.05 7.34 1.64
N SER A 335 6.89 6.10 1.20
CA SER A 335 7.97 5.10 1.18
C SER A 335 8.96 5.37 0.03
N SER A 336 10.10 4.68 0.02
CA SER A 336 11.05 4.69 -1.10
C SER A 336 10.40 4.25 -2.42
N GLU A 337 9.44 3.33 -2.33
CA GLU A 337 8.69 2.79 -3.47
C GLU A 337 7.50 3.67 -3.88
N ASN A 338 7.45 4.90 -3.39
CA ASN A 338 6.40 5.89 -3.68
C ASN A 338 4.98 5.48 -3.22
N ASP A 339 4.88 4.51 -2.30
CA ASP A 339 3.61 4.21 -1.63
C ASP A 339 3.34 5.25 -0.54
N ILE A 340 2.12 5.82 -0.56
CA ILE A 340 1.68 6.83 0.40
C ILE A 340 0.76 6.18 1.43
N TYR A 341 1.07 6.37 2.71
CA TYR A 341 0.31 5.84 3.83
C TYR A 341 -0.16 6.95 4.76
N ILE A 342 -1.34 6.76 5.33
CA ILE A 342 -1.85 7.57 6.44
C ILE A 342 -2.29 6.67 7.59
N ALA A 343 -2.01 7.08 8.82
CA ALA A 343 -2.35 6.32 10.02
C ALA A 343 -2.87 7.19 11.16
N GLY A 344 -3.85 6.68 11.89
CA GLY A 344 -4.44 7.30 13.06
C GLY A 344 -5.18 8.60 12.74
N GLY A 345 -4.95 9.62 13.56
CA GLY A 345 -5.66 10.90 13.51
C GLY A 345 -6.89 10.91 14.40
N TYR A 346 -7.73 11.92 14.22
CA TYR A 346 -9.04 12.01 14.88
C TYR A 346 -10.12 12.40 13.88
N ARG A 347 -11.37 12.06 14.21
CA ARG A 347 -12.54 12.45 13.42
C ARG A 347 -13.23 13.66 14.07
N PRO A 348 -13.43 14.77 13.33
CA PRO A 348 -14.21 15.88 13.85
C PRO A 348 -15.64 15.44 14.18
N SER A 349 -16.11 15.73 15.40
CA SER A 349 -17.53 15.55 15.74
C SER A 349 -18.40 16.56 14.99
N ASN A 350 -19.60 16.14 14.56
CA ASN A 350 -20.61 17.03 14.00
C ASN A 350 -21.28 17.93 15.07
N SER A 351 -21.01 17.69 16.36
CA SER A 351 -21.58 18.47 17.46
C SER A 351 -20.74 19.73 17.73
N GLU A 352 -21.37 20.89 17.64
CA GLU A 352 -20.76 22.18 18.01
C GLU A 352 -20.41 22.29 19.51
N VAL A 353 -20.95 21.37 20.35
CA VAL A 353 -20.90 21.45 21.81
C VAL A 353 -19.73 20.64 22.41
N SER A 354 -19.13 19.73 21.65
CA SER A 354 -18.03 18.88 22.12
C SER A 354 -17.06 18.55 20.99
N ILE A 355 -15.82 19.02 21.10
CA ILE A 355 -14.74 18.59 20.22
C ILE A 355 -14.31 17.20 20.68
N ASP A 356 -14.95 16.17 20.12
CA ASP A 356 -14.49 14.79 20.34
C ASP A 356 -13.16 14.60 19.60
N HIS A 357 -12.07 14.58 20.36
CA HIS A 357 -10.74 14.25 19.87
C HIS A 357 -10.45 12.76 20.07
N ARG A 358 -11.46 11.91 19.85
CA ARG A 358 -11.26 10.47 19.84
C ARG A 358 -10.19 10.11 18.82
N ALA A 359 -9.11 9.50 19.32
CA ALA A 359 -8.07 8.98 18.47
C ALA A 359 -8.62 7.79 17.68
N GLU A 360 -8.22 7.70 16.41
CA GLU A 360 -8.53 6.58 15.55
C GLU A 360 -7.33 5.66 15.40
N SER A 361 -7.60 4.39 15.10
CA SER A 361 -6.60 3.38 14.74
C SER A 361 -6.56 3.11 13.24
N ASP A 362 -7.31 3.89 12.45
CA ASP A 362 -7.44 3.75 11.01
C ASP A 362 -6.08 3.78 10.31
N PHE A 363 -5.85 2.86 9.36
CA PHE A 363 -4.63 2.81 8.55
C PHE A 363 -4.99 2.60 7.08
N TRP A 364 -4.45 3.44 6.20
CA TRP A 364 -4.83 3.47 4.80
C TRP A 364 -3.60 3.63 3.90
N GLN A 365 -3.66 3.00 2.74
CA GLN A 365 -2.70 3.17 1.64
C GLN A 365 -3.39 3.88 0.48
N TYR A 366 -2.71 4.85 -0.13
CA TYR A 366 -3.23 5.53 -1.31
C TYR A 366 -2.98 4.68 -2.57
N GLU A 367 -4.03 4.46 -3.36
CA GLU A 367 -3.92 3.92 -4.71
C GLU A 367 -3.87 5.06 -5.72
N HIS A 368 -2.73 5.16 -6.40
CA HIS A 368 -2.43 6.20 -7.38
C HIS A 368 -3.37 6.21 -8.59
N ALA A 369 -3.58 5.04 -9.22
CA ALA A 369 -4.35 4.92 -10.47
C ALA A 369 -5.82 5.34 -10.31
N GLY A 370 -6.45 4.93 -9.20
CA GLY A 370 -7.86 5.21 -8.91
C GLY A 370 -8.10 6.49 -8.10
N ASN A 371 -7.04 7.22 -7.71
CA ASN A 371 -7.13 8.36 -6.78
C ASN A 371 -8.04 8.04 -5.58
N ARG A 372 -7.76 6.94 -4.88
CA ARG A 372 -8.58 6.45 -3.77
C ARG A 372 -7.72 5.85 -2.66
N TRP A 373 -8.27 5.82 -1.45
CA TRP A 373 -7.62 5.20 -0.30
C TRP A 373 -8.13 3.77 -0.11
N LEU A 374 -7.21 2.84 0.10
CA LEU A 374 -7.49 1.44 0.40
C LEU A 374 -7.25 1.16 1.88
N PRO A 375 -8.20 0.52 2.58
CA PRO A 375 -8.05 0.21 4.00
C PRO A 375 -6.99 -0.86 4.18
N ARG A 376 -6.19 -0.71 5.24
CA ARG A 376 -5.22 -1.70 5.73
C ARG A 376 -5.56 -2.03 7.19
N ALA A 377 -4.88 -3.04 7.75
CA ALA A 377 -5.15 -3.43 9.13
C ALA A 377 -4.93 -2.24 10.09
N PRO A 378 -5.85 -2.04 11.04
CA PRO A 378 -5.78 -0.90 11.95
C PRO A 378 -4.60 -1.04 12.92
N LEU A 379 -4.08 0.11 13.35
CA LEU A 379 -3.08 0.23 14.41
C LEU A 379 -3.53 -0.52 15.69
N LEU A 380 -2.59 -1.13 16.42
CA LEU A 380 -2.90 -1.77 17.71
C LEU A 380 -3.39 -0.76 18.74
N ARG A 381 -2.86 0.46 18.66
CA ARG A 381 -3.24 1.59 19.51
C ARG A 381 -3.70 2.75 18.64
N ALA A 382 -4.87 3.31 18.95
CA ALA A 382 -5.32 4.56 18.33
C ALA A 382 -4.43 5.75 18.73
N ARG A 383 -4.08 6.61 17.76
CA ARG A 383 -3.08 7.69 17.94
C ARG A 383 -3.43 8.92 17.12
N ILE A 384 -3.24 10.11 17.67
CA ILE A 384 -3.30 11.39 16.94
C ILE A 384 -1.88 11.95 16.78
N GLY A 385 -1.52 12.37 15.56
CA GLY A 385 -0.23 12.99 15.27
C GLY A 385 0.98 12.08 15.53
N CYS A 386 0.82 10.76 15.30
CA CYS A 386 1.95 9.84 15.33
C CYS A 386 2.93 10.12 14.18
N ARG A 387 4.19 9.70 14.33
CA ARG A 387 5.15 9.73 13.23
C ARG A 387 5.24 8.35 12.59
N LEU A 388 5.12 8.31 11.27
CA LEU A 388 5.30 7.12 10.47
C LEU A 388 6.70 7.12 9.85
N VAL A 389 7.40 6.00 9.90
CA VAL A 389 8.76 5.85 9.35
C VAL A 389 8.89 4.50 8.65
N HIS A 390 9.40 4.47 7.42
CA HIS A 390 9.77 3.23 6.75
C HIS A 390 11.20 2.83 7.13
N CYS A 391 11.41 1.64 7.67
CA CYS A 391 12.74 1.14 8.07
C CYS A 391 12.80 -0.39 7.95
N CYS A 392 13.88 -0.93 7.36
CA CYS A 392 14.08 -2.38 7.18
C CYS A 392 12.87 -3.09 6.53
N GLY A 393 12.23 -2.47 5.52
CA GLY A 393 11.08 -3.04 4.81
C GLY A 393 9.75 -3.03 5.60
N LYS A 394 9.71 -2.38 6.76
CA LYS A 394 8.52 -2.28 7.63
C LYS A 394 8.16 -0.82 7.89
N LEU A 395 6.89 -0.55 8.20
CA LEU A 395 6.42 0.81 8.54
C LEU A 395 6.23 0.91 10.04
N TYR A 396 6.87 1.87 10.70
CA TYR A 396 6.78 2.07 12.15
C TYR A 396 5.88 3.25 12.47
N ALA A 397 4.95 3.08 13.41
CA ALA A 397 4.16 4.13 14.01
C ALA A 397 4.70 4.45 15.41
N LEU A 398 5.16 5.68 15.60
CA LEU A 398 5.86 6.13 16.80
C LEU A 398 5.04 7.18 17.54
N GLY A 399 4.85 6.95 18.85
CA GLY A 399 4.29 7.91 19.79
C GLY A 399 2.94 8.49 19.36
N GLY A 400 2.83 9.81 19.46
CA GLY A 400 1.59 10.55 19.25
C GLY A 400 0.86 10.80 20.57
N ARG A 401 -0.42 11.14 20.48
CA ARG A 401 -1.26 11.40 21.65
C ARG A 401 -2.61 10.72 21.57
N VAL A 402 -3.25 10.58 22.72
CA VAL A 402 -4.64 10.12 22.86
C VAL A 402 -5.36 10.97 23.90
N TYR A 403 -6.67 11.13 23.75
CA TYR A 403 -7.53 11.76 24.75
C TYR A 403 -8.30 10.67 25.49
N GLU A 404 -7.82 10.29 26.67
CA GLU A 404 -8.38 9.22 27.50
C GLU A 404 -8.29 9.60 28.98
N GLY A 405 -9.32 9.27 29.76
CA GLY A 405 -9.38 9.59 31.20
C GLY A 405 -9.28 11.10 31.46
N ASP A 406 -8.26 11.49 32.24
CA ASP A 406 -8.06 12.86 32.74
C ASP A 406 -7.54 13.87 31.69
N GLY A 407 -7.43 13.46 30.43
CA GLY A 407 -7.20 14.37 29.32
C GLY A 407 -6.20 13.88 28.29
N ARG A 408 -5.30 14.78 27.89
CA ARG A 408 -4.37 14.59 26.78
C ARG A 408 -3.12 13.82 27.25
N ASN A 409 -2.92 12.62 26.73
CA ASN A 409 -1.81 11.75 27.09
C ASN A 409 -0.88 11.50 25.90
N ALA A 410 0.42 11.75 26.09
CA ALA A 410 1.45 11.37 25.14
C ALA A 410 1.72 9.86 25.20
N LEU A 411 2.07 9.26 24.07
CA LEU A 411 2.32 7.82 23.96
C LEU A 411 3.81 7.51 23.84
N LYS A 412 4.23 6.43 24.51
CA LYS A 412 5.56 5.83 24.33
C LYS A 412 5.54 4.59 23.42
N SER A 413 4.37 4.03 23.15
CA SER A 413 4.23 2.79 22.40
C SER A 413 4.70 2.96 20.96
N VAL A 414 5.34 1.93 20.44
CA VAL A 414 5.83 1.83 19.07
C VAL A 414 5.35 0.50 18.51
N GLU A 415 4.89 0.54 17.27
CA GLU A 415 4.39 -0.63 16.55
C GLU A 415 4.87 -0.56 15.12
N TYR A 416 5.16 -1.71 14.51
CA TYR A 416 5.45 -1.80 13.08
C TYR A 416 4.34 -2.53 12.35
N TYR A 417 4.17 -2.20 11.08
CA TYR A 417 3.30 -2.85 10.13
C TYR A 417 4.11 -3.74 9.21
N ASP A 418 3.70 -5.01 9.12
CA ASP A 418 4.18 -5.93 8.11
C ASP A 418 3.21 -5.96 6.93
N ALA A 419 3.67 -5.56 5.75
CA ALA A 419 2.84 -5.51 4.56
C ALA A 419 2.42 -6.90 4.06
N ARG A 420 3.20 -7.95 4.36
CA ARG A 420 2.92 -9.33 3.96
C ARG A 420 1.82 -9.94 4.81
N ASP A 421 1.88 -9.72 6.11
CA ASP A 421 0.87 -10.23 7.06
C ASP A 421 -0.33 -9.29 7.21
N ASN A 422 -0.24 -8.07 6.66
CA ASN A 422 -1.22 -6.99 6.85
C ASN A 422 -1.60 -6.89 8.34
N CYS A 423 -0.60 -6.77 9.21
CA CYS A 423 -0.81 -6.72 10.65
C CYS A 423 0.20 -5.79 11.31
N TRP A 424 -0.22 -5.23 12.44
CA TRP A 424 0.65 -4.42 13.30
C TRP A 424 1.17 -5.27 14.44
N THR A 425 2.45 -5.13 14.76
CA THR A 425 3.11 -5.79 15.88
C THR A 425 3.73 -4.74 16.80
N ALA A 426 3.50 -4.86 18.10
CA ALA A 426 4.11 -4.00 19.10
C ALA A 426 5.60 -4.33 19.27
N VAL A 427 6.42 -3.30 19.42
CA VAL A 427 7.87 -3.42 19.68
C VAL A 427 8.24 -2.64 20.94
N SER A 428 9.52 -2.66 21.30
CA SER A 428 10.02 -1.95 22.48
C SER A 428 9.59 -0.48 22.46
N PRO A 429 8.89 -0.01 23.52
CA PRO A 429 8.41 1.37 23.56
C PRO A 429 9.56 2.36 23.68
N MET A 430 9.33 3.60 23.25
CA MET A 430 10.27 4.70 23.48
C MET A 430 10.56 4.86 24.98
N PRO A 431 11.78 5.24 25.37
CA PRO A 431 12.13 5.45 26.78
C PRO A 431 11.27 6.51 27.47
N VAL A 432 10.78 7.49 26.71
CA VAL A 432 9.91 8.59 27.18
C VAL A 432 8.70 8.71 26.27
N ALA A 433 7.54 9.04 26.83
CA ALA A 433 6.33 9.32 26.05
C ALA A 433 6.47 10.64 25.29
N MET A 434 6.16 10.64 23.99
CA MET A 434 6.47 11.75 23.09
C MET A 434 5.30 12.10 22.17
N GLU A 435 4.93 13.38 22.20
CA GLU A 435 4.05 14.02 21.22
C GLU A 435 4.79 15.18 20.55
N PHE A 436 4.52 15.47 19.27
CA PHE A 436 5.26 16.50 18.52
C PHE A 436 6.76 16.23 18.35
N HIS A 437 7.17 14.97 18.45
CA HIS A 437 8.51 14.55 18.09
C HIS A 437 8.68 14.52 16.56
N SER A 438 9.94 14.48 16.14
CA SER A 438 10.32 14.18 14.76
C SER A 438 10.99 12.82 14.73
N ALA A 439 10.79 12.09 13.64
CA ALA A 439 11.42 10.80 13.43
C ALA A 439 11.95 10.72 12.00
N VAL A 440 13.16 10.17 11.83
CA VAL A 440 13.80 9.96 10.52
C VAL A 440 14.48 8.59 10.50
N GLU A 441 14.49 7.94 9.35
CA GLU A 441 15.27 6.72 9.11
C GLU A 441 16.65 7.10 8.55
N TYR A 442 17.67 6.35 8.96
CA TYR A 442 18.97 6.34 8.29
C TYR A 442 19.74 5.05 8.56
N LYS A 443 20.24 4.40 7.51
CA LYS A 443 21.05 3.17 7.58
C LYS A 443 20.37 2.11 8.48
N ASP A 444 19.10 1.79 8.20
CA ASP A 444 18.34 0.75 8.91
C ASP A 444 18.08 1.05 10.40
N ARG A 445 18.11 2.32 10.79
CA ARG A 445 17.85 2.77 12.17
C ARG A 445 16.89 3.94 12.18
N ILE A 446 16.09 4.02 13.24
CA ILE A 446 15.12 5.11 13.42
C ILE A 446 15.63 6.06 14.49
N TYR A 447 15.69 7.34 14.14
CA TYR A 447 16.18 8.43 14.98
C TYR A 447 15.01 9.30 15.40
N VAL A 448 14.80 9.45 16.71
CA VAL A 448 13.68 10.20 17.28
C VAL A 448 14.18 11.36 18.11
N LEU A 449 13.67 12.56 17.83
CA LEU A 449 14.14 13.81 18.45
C LEU A 449 12.97 14.60 19.04
N GLN A 450 13.11 14.96 20.31
CA GLN A 450 12.21 15.90 20.97
C GLN A 450 12.82 16.48 22.24
N GLY A 451 12.77 17.81 22.39
CA GLY A 451 13.21 18.50 23.59
C GLY A 451 14.71 18.33 23.78
N GLU A 452 15.10 17.73 24.90
CA GLU A 452 16.49 17.36 25.21
C GLU A 452 16.82 15.91 24.80
N TYR A 453 15.82 15.14 24.38
CA TYR A 453 15.96 13.73 24.09
C TYR A 453 16.30 13.49 22.62
N PHE A 454 17.37 12.72 22.40
CA PHE A 454 17.73 12.18 21.10
C PHE A 454 17.97 10.67 21.22
N PHE A 455 17.10 9.90 20.57
CA PHE A 455 17.08 8.44 20.65
C PHE A 455 17.35 7.81 19.29
N CYS A 456 17.98 6.63 19.31
CA CYS A 456 18.13 5.76 18.15
C CYS A 456 17.58 4.37 18.48
N PHE A 457 16.62 3.92 17.68
CA PHE A 457 16.07 2.58 17.71
C PHE A 457 16.76 1.70 16.69
N ASP A 458 17.16 0.51 17.12
CA ASP A 458 17.68 -0.57 16.28
C ASP A 458 16.59 -1.64 16.09
N PRO A 459 15.89 -1.66 14.95
CA PRO A 459 14.84 -2.64 14.68
C PRO A 459 15.30 -4.09 14.76
N ARG A 460 16.58 -4.38 14.48
CA ARG A 460 17.11 -5.75 14.47
C ARG A 460 17.34 -6.28 15.88
N LYS A 461 17.59 -5.38 16.84
CA LYS A 461 17.83 -5.71 18.25
C LYS A 461 16.63 -5.42 19.14
N ASP A 462 15.61 -4.76 18.60
CA ASP A 462 14.48 -4.20 19.35
C ASP A 462 14.94 -3.39 20.57
N TYR A 463 15.86 -2.44 20.34
CA TYR A 463 16.54 -1.73 21.43
C TYR A 463 16.70 -0.24 21.15
N TRP A 464 16.54 0.57 22.21
CA TRP A 464 16.70 2.03 22.19
C TRP A 464 18.02 2.46 22.81
N SER A 465 18.76 3.29 22.09
CA SER A 465 20.01 3.91 22.54
C SER A 465 19.87 5.44 22.65
N HIS A 466 20.63 6.02 23.57
CA HIS A 466 20.72 7.47 23.73
C HIS A 466 21.86 8.02 22.86
N LEU A 467 21.62 9.15 22.21
CA LEU A 467 22.62 9.87 21.41
C LEU A 467 22.99 11.21 22.06
N ALA A 468 24.02 11.87 21.51
CA ALA A 468 24.43 13.19 21.99
C ALA A 468 23.26 14.20 21.89
N PRO A 469 22.89 14.89 22.98
CA PRO A 469 21.76 15.80 22.98
C PRO A 469 22.00 16.98 22.02
N MET A 470 20.90 17.53 21.49
CA MET A 470 20.92 18.72 20.63
C MET A 470 21.49 19.93 21.39
N SER A 471 22.19 20.83 20.70
CA SER A 471 22.73 22.04 21.35
C SER A 471 21.59 23.01 21.72
N VAL A 472 20.49 23.01 20.96
CA VAL A 472 19.28 23.78 21.26
C VAL A 472 18.08 22.84 21.46
N PRO A 473 17.74 22.51 22.71
CA PRO A 473 16.58 21.68 23.03
C PRO A 473 15.25 22.32 22.60
N ARG A 474 14.42 21.58 21.87
CA ARG A 474 13.16 22.10 21.29
C ARG A 474 12.16 21.01 20.93
N SER A 475 10.88 21.34 20.99
CA SER A 475 9.76 20.52 20.50
C SER A 475 9.23 21.08 19.18
N GLN A 476 8.40 20.30 18.46
CA GLN A 476 7.87 20.69 17.15
C GLN A 476 8.95 21.07 16.12
N GLY A 477 10.19 20.62 16.32
CA GLY A 477 11.24 20.74 15.33
C GLY A 477 10.92 19.91 14.09
N LEU A 478 11.58 20.24 12.99
CA LEU A 478 11.45 19.52 11.73
C LEU A 478 12.75 18.74 11.51
N ALA A 479 12.65 17.41 11.49
CA ALA A 479 13.79 16.57 11.15
C ALA A 479 13.71 16.15 9.68
N ALA A 480 14.83 16.25 8.97
CA ALA A 480 14.97 15.74 7.61
C ALA A 480 16.33 15.10 7.43
N LEU A 481 16.39 13.96 6.75
CA LEU A 481 17.64 13.36 6.32
C LEU A 481 18.11 14.05 5.04
N TYR A 482 19.33 14.58 5.03
CA TYR A 482 19.90 15.21 3.86
C TYR A 482 21.42 15.04 3.82
N LYS A 483 21.96 14.56 2.69
CA LYS A 483 23.40 14.27 2.50
C LYS A 483 24.02 13.50 3.67
N ASN A 484 23.38 12.40 4.07
CA ASN A 484 23.83 11.52 5.16
C ASN A 484 23.85 12.15 6.57
N CYS A 485 23.29 13.35 6.75
CA CYS A 485 23.19 14.02 8.04
C CYS A 485 21.73 14.27 8.40
N ILE A 486 21.43 14.31 9.69
CA ILE A 486 20.08 14.68 10.18
C ILE A 486 20.05 16.18 10.41
N TYR A 487 19.22 16.86 9.63
CA TYR A 487 18.94 18.28 9.80
C TYR A 487 17.78 18.43 10.77
N TYR A 488 17.97 19.24 11.82
CA TYR A 488 16.95 19.60 12.79
C TYR A 488 16.69 21.10 12.74
N ILE A 489 15.53 21.45 12.18
CA ILE A 489 15.20 22.78 11.72
C ILE A 489 14.06 23.35 12.54
N ALA A 490 14.23 24.58 13.01
CA ALA A 490 13.24 25.35 13.74
C ALA A 490 12.66 24.61 14.97
N GLY A 491 11.55 25.10 15.52
CA GLY A 491 10.83 24.47 16.64
C GLY A 491 10.50 25.47 17.74
N ILE A 492 10.13 24.94 18.91
CA ILE A 492 9.75 25.70 20.10
C ILE A 492 10.68 25.30 21.25
N CYS A 493 11.42 26.27 21.78
CA CYS A 493 12.30 26.08 22.92
C CYS A 493 11.50 25.94 24.23
N ARG A 494 12.17 25.51 25.31
CA ARG A 494 11.56 25.32 26.64
C ARG A 494 10.88 26.58 27.18
N ASN A 495 11.39 27.75 26.86
CA ASN A 495 10.82 29.06 27.21
C ASN A 495 9.63 29.49 26.32
N HIS A 496 9.10 28.58 25.50
CA HIS A 496 8.01 28.78 24.55
C HIS A 496 8.31 29.80 23.44
N GLN A 497 9.57 30.21 23.29
CA GLN A 497 10.01 31.00 22.15
C GLN A 497 10.25 30.10 20.95
N ARG A 498 9.84 30.59 19.77
CA ARG A 498 10.15 29.94 18.50
C ARG A 498 11.62 30.12 18.20
N THR A 499 12.24 29.06 17.72
CA THR A 499 13.60 29.10 17.18
C THR A 499 13.54 28.82 15.69
N PHE A 500 14.41 29.51 14.95
CA PHE A 500 14.63 29.29 13.51
C PHE A 500 16.02 28.73 13.24
N THR A 501 16.66 28.20 14.28
CA THR A 501 17.99 27.61 14.19
C THR A 501 17.98 26.33 13.38
N VAL A 502 19.07 26.11 12.64
CA VAL A 502 19.32 24.88 11.88
C VAL A 502 20.53 24.20 12.51
N GLU A 503 20.30 23.01 13.07
CA GLU A 503 21.37 22.14 13.56
C GLU A 503 21.47 20.90 12.67
N VAL A 504 22.70 20.43 12.45
CA VAL A 504 22.99 19.26 11.64
C VAL A 504 23.77 18.28 12.49
N TYR A 505 23.24 17.07 12.59
CA TYR A 505 23.86 15.95 13.28
C TYR A 505 24.59 15.04 12.28
N ASP A 506 25.89 14.92 12.50
CA ASP A 506 26.75 13.94 11.82
C ASP A 506 26.69 12.63 12.62
N ILE A 507 26.06 11.61 12.05
CA ILE A 507 25.82 10.32 12.69
C ILE A 507 27.13 9.55 12.89
N GLU A 508 28.09 9.68 11.97
CA GLU A 508 29.36 8.95 12.05
C GLU A 508 30.26 9.53 13.15
N LYS A 509 30.17 10.85 13.37
CA LYS A 509 30.92 11.54 14.43
C LYS A 509 30.19 11.62 15.76
N ASN A 510 28.87 11.39 15.79
CA ASN A 510 28.00 11.63 16.95
C ASN A 510 28.14 13.07 17.48
N THR A 511 28.10 14.05 16.57
CA THR A 511 28.27 15.48 16.90
C THR A 511 27.26 16.36 16.19
N TRP A 512 26.80 17.40 16.89
CA TRP A 512 25.97 18.47 16.34
C TRP A 512 26.83 19.63 15.83
N SER A 513 26.38 20.24 14.75
CA SER A 513 26.96 21.45 14.17
C SER A 513 25.86 22.43 13.77
N ARG A 514 26.15 23.74 13.77
CA ARG A 514 25.18 24.77 13.38
C ARG A 514 25.35 25.17 11.91
N LYS A 515 24.22 25.37 11.23
CA LYS A 515 24.15 25.92 9.86
C LYS A 515 23.43 27.27 9.87
N ARG A 516 23.32 27.91 8.70
CA ARG A 516 22.60 29.18 8.58
C ARG A 516 21.14 29.02 9.00
N ASP A 517 20.74 29.87 9.95
CA ASP A 517 19.38 29.97 10.45
C ASP A 517 18.42 30.41 9.32
N LEU A 518 17.13 30.15 9.51
CA LEU A 518 16.13 30.53 8.50
C LEU A 518 16.01 32.06 8.40
N PRO A 519 15.71 32.61 7.21
CA PRO A 519 15.61 34.05 6.96
C PRO A 519 14.27 34.63 7.46
N PHE A 520 13.90 34.33 8.71
CA PHE A 520 12.68 34.82 9.35
C PHE A 520 13.01 35.56 10.63
N ASP A 521 12.28 36.65 10.87
CA ASP A 521 12.36 37.39 12.12
C ASP A 521 11.51 36.69 13.21
N GLN A 522 11.89 36.86 14.48
CA GLN A 522 11.16 36.32 15.62
C GLN A 522 9.75 36.89 15.74
N ALA A 523 9.51 38.10 15.21
CA ALA A 523 8.18 38.70 15.13
C ALA A 523 7.26 37.98 14.13
N THR A 524 7.81 37.31 13.12
CA THR A 524 7.01 36.51 12.18
C THR A 524 6.60 35.17 12.77
N SER A 525 5.34 34.78 12.55
CA SER A 525 4.78 33.49 12.99
C SER A 525 4.50 32.55 11.81
N PRO A 526 5.52 32.20 10.99
CA PRO A 526 5.31 31.28 9.88
C PRO A 526 5.05 29.86 10.39
N TYR A 527 4.33 29.09 9.60
CA TYR A 527 4.18 27.66 9.76
C TYR A 527 5.04 26.99 8.69
N ILE A 528 5.96 26.12 9.11
CA ILE A 528 7.03 25.59 8.27
C ILE A 528 6.93 24.07 8.23
N LYS A 529 7.20 23.49 7.07
CA LYS A 529 7.39 22.04 6.87
C LYS A 529 8.64 21.79 6.03
N ALA A 530 9.48 20.87 6.47
CA ALA A 530 10.70 20.46 5.77
C ALA A 530 10.41 19.24 4.92
N MET A 531 10.96 19.22 3.70
CA MET A 531 10.79 18.12 2.76
C MET A 531 12.00 18.00 1.85
N LEU A 532 12.17 16.81 1.28
CA LEU A 532 13.12 16.57 0.20
C LEU A 532 12.37 16.60 -1.12
N LEU A 533 12.79 17.48 -2.03
CA LEU A 533 12.21 17.62 -3.37
C LEU A 533 13.36 17.66 -4.36
N GLN A 534 13.33 16.80 -5.37
CA GLN A 534 14.40 16.63 -6.38
C GLN A 534 15.78 16.42 -5.74
N GLY A 535 15.82 15.66 -4.64
CA GLY A 535 17.05 15.39 -3.89
C GLY A 535 17.67 16.61 -3.18
N LYS A 536 16.93 17.73 -3.06
CA LYS A 536 17.36 18.93 -2.33
C LYS A 536 16.44 19.23 -1.17
N LEU A 537 17.01 19.77 -0.09
CA LEU A 537 16.26 20.17 1.08
C LEU A 537 15.46 21.44 0.80
N HIS A 538 14.15 21.37 1.05
CA HIS A 538 13.21 22.46 0.86
C HIS A 538 12.39 22.73 2.12
N LEU A 539 11.93 23.97 2.26
CA LEU A 539 10.98 24.39 3.29
C LEU A 539 9.75 24.98 2.64
N PHE A 540 8.60 24.37 2.93
CA PHE A 540 7.32 24.93 2.60
C PHE A 540 6.84 25.80 3.75
N VAL A 541 6.62 27.08 3.45
CA VAL A 541 6.39 28.13 4.45
C VAL A 541 5.06 28.80 4.18
N ARG A 542 4.16 28.73 5.16
CA ARG A 542 2.93 29.52 5.20
C ARG A 542 3.12 30.71 6.14
N ALA A 543 3.06 31.91 5.59
CA ALA A 543 3.15 33.17 6.34
C ALA A 543 1.86 33.98 6.21
N THR A 544 1.49 34.68 7.29
CA THR A 544 0.42 35.69 7.25
C THR A 544 1.08 37.05 7.05
N GLN A 545 0.84 37.66 5.89
CA GLN A 545 1.28 39.01 5.58
C GLN A 545 0.16 39.99 5.92
N VAL A 546 0.46 40.99 6.74
CA VAL A 546 -0.46 42.10 7.02
C VAL A 546 0.00 43.28 6.18
N MET A 547 -0.84 43.72 5.24
CA MET A 547 -0.64 44.94 4.48
C MET A 547 -1.60 46.02 4.98
N VAL A 548 -1.13 47.26 5.04
CA VAL A 548 -1.97 48.42 5.36
C VAL A 548 -2.18 49.19 4.07
N GLU A 549 -3.37 49.08 3.49
CA GLU A 549 -3.81 49.88 2.34
C GLU A 549 -4.92 50.82 2.83
N GLU A 550 -4.78 52.12 2.61
CA GLU A 550 -5.83 53.12 2.91
C GLU A 550 -6.39 53.06 4.35
N HIS A 551 -5.51 52.83 5.35
CA HIS A 551 -5.89 52.66 6.76
C HIS A 551 -6.75 51.41 7.07
N VAL A 552 -6.83 50.46 6.13
CA VAL A 552 -7.47 49.15 6.31
C VAL A 552 -6.39 48.07 6.41
N PHE A 553 -6.41 47.30 7.50
CA PHE A 553 -5.57 46.11 7.64
C PHE A 553 -6.09 45.00 6.72
N ARG A 554 -5.30 44.63 5.70
CA ARG A 554 -5.54 43.46 4.86
C ARG A 554 -4.57 42.35 5.23
N THR A 555 -5.09 41.23 5.71
CA THR A 555 -4.29 40.03 5.95
C THR A 555 -4.35 39.12 4.71
N SER A 556 -3.22 38.90 4.04
CA SER A 556 -3.06 37.86 3.02
C SER A 556 -2.28 36.67 3.59
N ARG A 557 -2.68 35.45 3.20
CA ARG A 557 -1.92 34.23 3.53
C ARG A 557 -1.14 33.84 2.28
N LYS A 558 0.18 33.77 2.43
CA LYS A 558 1.10 33.41 1.35
C LYS A 558 1.80 32.11 1.66
N ASN A 559 1.89 31.25 0.67
CA ASN A 559 2.69 30.04 0.73
C ASN A 559 3.90 30.20 -0.18
N SER A 560 5.08 29.87 0.34
CA SER A 560 6.35 29.98 -0.40
C SER A 560 7.17 28.72 -0.20
N LEU A 561 7.96 28.38 -1.20
CA LEU A 561 8.94 27.30 -1.14
C LEU A 561 10.35 27.92 -1.08
N TYR A 562 11.12 27.53 -0.09
CA TYR A 562 12.54 27.87 0.04
C TYR A 562 13.38 26.63 -0.24
N GLN A 563 14.47 26.79 -0.98
CA GLN A 563 15.48 25.76 -1.22
C GLN A 563 16.74 26.09 -0.42
N TYR A 564 17.36 25.07 0.17
CA TYR A 564 18.67 25.20 0.79
C TYR A 564 19.78 25.01 -0.25
N ASP A 565 20.73 25.95 -0.29
CA ASP A 565 21.98 25.84 -1.04
C ASP A 565 23.12 25.50 -0.09
N ASP A 566 23.66 24.29 -0.23
CA ASP A 566 24.76 23.80 0.59
C ASP A 566 26.08 24.52 0.38
N LYS A 567 26.35 24.99 -0.84
CA LYS A 567 27.63 25.62 -1.17
C LYS A 567 27.69 27.01 -0.57
N ALA A 568 26.57 27.73 -0.61
CA ALA A 568 26.43 29.06 -0.04
C ALA A 568 25.98 29.07 1.43
N ASP A 569 25.60 27.91 1.98
CA ASP A 569 24.90 27.74 3.26
C ASP A 569 23.71 28.72 3.36
N ALA A 570 22.87 28.80 2.32
CA ALA A 570 21.87 29.85 2.17
C ALA A 570 20.48 29.31 1.85
N TRP A 571 19.45 29.99 2.33
CA TRP A 571 18.06 29.71 1.97
C TRP A 571 17.60 30.70 0.91
N THR A 572 17.13 30.20 -0.23
CA THR A 572 16.62 31.03 -1.33
C THR A 572 15.15 30.70 -1.58
N LYS A 573 14.32 31.74 -1.78
CA LYS A 573 12.92 31.54 -2.16
C LYS A 573 12.87 31.18 -3.64
N VAL A 574 12.37 29.98 -3.96
CA VAL A 574 12.33 29.45 -5.33
C VAL A 574 10.93 29.49 -5.95
N TYR A 575 9.89 29.53 -5.11
CA TYR A 575 8.50 29.57 -5.59
C TYR A 575 7.60 30.29 -4.58
N GLU A 576 6.59 31.00 -5.08
CA GLU A 576 5.53 31.62 -4.30
C GLU A 576 4.19 31.28 -4.95
N THR A 577 3.26 30.70 -4.18
CA THR A 577 1.94 30.34 -4.72
C THR A 577 1.15 31.61 -5.04
N PRO A 578 0.35 31.62 -6.13
CA PRO A 578 -0.59 32.71 -6.38
C PRO A 578 -1.55 32.93 -5.21
N ASP A 579 -1.99 34.17 -5.02
CA ASP A 579 -2.90 34.53 -3.94
C ASP A 579 -4.21 33.72 -4.02
N ARG A 580 -4.70 33.26 -2.86
CA ARG A 580 -6.01 32.59 -2.67
C ARG A 580 -6.17 31.17 -3.27
N LEU A 581 -5.11 30.52 -3.72
CA LEU A 581 -5.18 29.13 -4.24
C LEU A 581 -5.79 28.13 -3.23
N TRP A 582 -5.37 28.25 -1.96
CA TRP A 582 -5.61 27.30 -0.88
C TRP A 582 -5.43 27.98 0.47
N ASP A 583 -6.26 27.62 1.45
CA ASP A 583 -6.14 28.08 2.82
C ASP A 583 -5.65 26.96 3.75
N LEU A 584 -4.34 26.76 3.77
CA LEU A 584 -3.71 25.78 4.65
C LEU A 584 -3.96 26.16 6.11
N GLY A 585 -4.38 25.20 6.94
CA GLY A 585 -4.61 25.41 8.37
C GLY A 585 -3.32 25.64 9.17
N ARG A 586 -3.40 25.70 10.50
CA ARG A 586 -2.22 25.75 11.38
C ARG A 586 -1.50 24.40 11.49
N HIS A 587 -2.24 23.31 11.26
CA HIS A 587 -1.79 21.93 11.42
C HIS A 587 -1.51 21.24 10.08
N PHE A 588 -1.33 22.00 8.99
CA PHE A 588 -1.03 21.39 7.70
C PHE A 588 0.28 20.61 7.77
N GLU A 589 0.29 19.48 7.08
CA GLU A 589 1.46 18.64 6.86
C GLU A 589 1.75 18.58 5.37
N CYS A 590 3.03 18.49 5.01
CA CYS A 590 3.46 18.41 3.63
C CYS A 590 4.33 17.18 3.43
N VAL A 591 4.06 16.45 2.35
CA VAL A 591 4.91 15.35 1.89
C VAL A 591 5.17 15.49 0.41
N VAL A 592 6.23 14.86 -0.07
CA VAL A 592 6.59 14.83 -1.48
C VAL A 592 6.42 13.40 -1.97
N ALA A 593 5.70 13.23 -3.08
CA ALA A 593 5.52 11.96 -3.75
C ALA A 593 5.46 12.16 -5.26
N LYS A 594 5.81 11.14 -6.02
CA LYS A 594 5.54 11.08 -7.46
C LYS A 594 4.06 10.77 -7.66
N LEU A 595 3.33 11.69 -8.28
CA LEU A 595 1.91 11.52 -8.60
C LEU A 595 1.70 11.60 -10.11
N TYR A 596 0.61 10.98 -10.57
CA TYR A 596 0.24 10.93 -11.98
C TYR A 596 -0.81 12.01 -12.26
N PRO A 597 -0.47 13.12 -12.95
CA PRO A 597 -1.40 14.21 -13.25
C PRO A 597 -2.71 13.74 -13.90
N GLN A 598 -2.64 12.69 -14.73
CA GLN A 598 -3.78 12.13 -15.45
C GLN A 598 -4.81 11.46 -14.52
N CYS A 599 -4.37 10.93 -13.37
CA CYS A 599 -5.23 10.31 -12.37
C CYS A 599 -5.82 11.33 -11.37
N LEU A 600 -5.33 12.58 -11.39
CA LEU A 600 -5.75 13.61 -10.45
C LEU A 600 -6.76 14.59 -11.04
N GLN A 601 -7.58 15.18 -10.17
CA GLN A 601 -8.47 16.26 -10.58
C GLN A 601 -7.67 17.56 -10.72
N LYS A 602 -7.57 18.09 -11.95
CA LYS A 602 -6.93 19.39 -12.21
C LYS A 602 -7.73 20.52 -11.55
N VAL A 603 -7.03 21.43 -10.86
CA VAL A 603 -7.63 22.63 -10.24
C VAL A 603 -7.25 23.89 -11.02
N LEU A 604 -5.96 24.03 -11.40
CA LEU A 604 -5.41 25.16 -12.14
C LEU A 604 -4.47 24.70 -13.26
#